data_AF-E6PH20-F1
#
_entry.id   AF-E6PH20-F1
#
_cell.length_a   1.000
_cell.length_b   1.000
_cell.length_c   1.000
_cell.angle_alpha   90.00
_cell.angle_beta   90.00
_cell.angle_gamma   90.00
#
_symmetry.space_group_name_H-M   'P 1'
#
loop_
_entity.id
_entity.type
_entity.pdbx_description
1 polymer ?
#
loop_
_entity_poly.entity_id
_entity_poly.type
_entity_poly.pdbx_seq_one_letter_code
_entity_poly.pdbx_strand_id
1 'polypeptide(L)'
;MELRDWVTVFALVAGPSLAVGLTLYMQKRGKVRGQRLDVFQTLLAYRQDWFNSERVKALCLIDFVFHNVPSVRAKWKEYFEALSDPQFNDGKNDAVNVWKLKQDVMIAEMAKVLGYGNEIAIEEIARSYAPKQYTLNVLYTQAAQTELLRLLQNSENFGTPRHSSSATHTTPPIHP
;
A
#
# COMPACT_ATOMS: atom_id res chain seq x y z
N MET A 1 31.02 -53.12 16.51
CA MET A 1 29.91 -52.41 15.84
C MET A 1 30.05 -52.66 14.37
N GLU A 2 29.07 -53.33 13.78
CA GLU A 2 29.09 -53.63 12.34
C GLU A 2 28.87 -52.34 11.55
N LEU A 3 29.32 -52.34 10.29
CA LEU A 3 29.11 -51.23 9.35
C LEU A 3 27.61 -50.89 9.19
N ARG A 4 26.74 -51.89 9.38
CA ARG A 4 25.27 -51.75 9.41
C ARG A 4 24.77 -50.84 10.54
N ASP A 5 25.35 -50.93 11.73
CA ASP A 5 24.92 -50.10 12.88
C ASP A 5 25.19 -48.62 12.59
N TRP A 6 26.36 -48.32 12.02
CA TRP A 6 26.73 -46.97 11.60
C TRP A 6 25.82 -46.40 10.52
N VAL A 7 25.44 -47.21 9.52
CA VAL A 7 24.48 -46.78 8.47
C VAL A 7 23.12 -46.47 9.07
N THR A 8 22.66 -47.26 10.05
CA THR A 8 21.34 -47.09 10.69
C THR A 8 21.30 -45.82 11.53
N VAL A 9 22.36 -45.57 12.32
CA VAL A 9 22.50 -44.33 13.10
C VAL A 9 22.58 -43.11 12.18
N PHE A 10 23.35 -43.21 11.08
CA PHE A 10 23.45 -42.14 10.10
C PHE A 10 22.09 -41.84 9.46
N ALA A 11 21.33 -42.87 9.05
CA ALA A 11 20.00 -42.69 8.47
C ALA A 11 19.01 -42.04 9.44
N LEU A 12 19.05 -42.43 10.73
CA LEU A 12 18.19 -41.88 11.78
C LEU A 12 18.44 -40.38 12.01
N VAL A 13 19.67 -39.92 11.86
CA VAL A 13 20.04 -38.50 12.03
C VAL A 13 19.90 -37.70 10.72
N ALA A 14 20.25 -38.30 9.58
CA ALA A 14 20.20 -37.65 8.27
C ALA A 14 18.76 -37.39 7.81
N GLY A 15 17.82 -38.29 8.09
CA GLY A 15 16.41 -38.16 7.71
C GLY A 15 15.78 -36.86 8.22
N PRO A 16 15.72 -36.62 9.54
CA PRO A 16 15.16 -35.39 10.11
C PRO A 16 15.91 -34.12 9.66
N SER A 17 17.24 -34.20 9.56
CA SER A 17 18.08 -33.06 9.15
C SER A 17 17.77 -32.58 7.73
N LEU A 18 17.63 -33.52 6.79
CA LEU A 18 17.22 -33.21 5.41
C LEU A 18 15.79 -32.67 5.34
N ALA A 19 14.86 -33.25 6.12
CA ALA A 19 13.48 -32.79 6.17
C ALA A 19 13.35 -31.34 6.68
N VAL A 20 14.08 -31.00 7.75
CA VAL A 20 14.13 -29.63 8.28
C VAL A 20 14.80 -28.69 7.27
N GLY A 21 15.90 -29.09 6.64
CA GLY A 21 16.56 -28.31 5.61
C GLY A 21 15.64 -27.96 4.44
N LEU A 22 14.90 -28.95 3.93
CA LEU A 22 13.93 -28.75 2.86
C LEU A 22 12.79 -27.82 3.29
N THR A 23 12.29 -28.00 4.50
CA THR A 23 11.21 -27.18 5.07
C THR A 23 11.64 -25.72 5.21
N LEU A 24 12.83 -25.45 5.76
CA LEU A 24 13.37 -24.09 5.89
C LEU A 24 13.59 -23.43 4.53
N TYR A 25 14.06 -24.19 3.52
CA TYR A 25 14.22 -23.69 2.16
C TYR A 25 12.87 -23.28 1.55
N MET A 26 11.84 -24.13 1.66
CA MET A 26 10.49 -23.81 1.20
C MET A 26 9.91 -22.60 1.93
N GLN A 27 10.09 -22.52 3.26
CA GLN A 27 9.63 -21.39 4.06
C GLN A 27 10.30 -20.07 3.64
N LYS A 28 11.62 -20.06 3.42
CA LYS A 28 12.34 -18.85 2.95
C LYS A 28 11.79 -18.38 1.60
N ARG A 29 11.58 -19.30 0.65
CA ARG A 29 10.96 -18.97 -0.65
C ARG A 29 9.53 -18.45 -0.50
N GLY A 30 8.76 -19.06 0.41
CA GLY A 30 7.40 -18.62 0.74
C GLY A 30 7.35 -17.20 1.30
N LYS A 31 8.26 -16.84 2.22
CA LYS A 31 8.35 -15.49 2.78
C LYS A 31 8.63 -14.43 1.72
N VAL A 32 9.60 -14.67 0.83
CA VAL A 32 9.92 -13.74 -0.27
C VAL A 32 8.73 -13.57 -1.22
N ARG A 33 8.05 -14.68 -1.57
CA ARG A 33 6.83 -14.61 -2.39
C ARG A 33 5.71 -13.85 -1.68
N GLY A 34 5.54 -14.07 -0.38
CA GLY A 34 4.54 -13.39 0.45
C GLY A 34 4.74 -11.88 0.49
N GLN A 35 5.97 -11.39 0.69
CA GLN A 35 6.27 -9.95 0.67
C GLN A 35 5.96 -9.30 -0.69
N ARG A 36 6.29 -9.99 -1.79
CA ARG A 36 5.97 -9.51 -3.14
C ARG A 36 4.47 -9.45 -3.39
N LEU A 37 3.75 -10.45 -2.89
CA LEU A 37 2.30 -10.56 -3.02
C LEU A 37 1.59 -9.48 -2.19
N ASP A 38 2.09 -9.16 -1.00
CA ASP A 38 1.58 -8.06 -0.15
C ASP A 38 1.69 -6.69 -0.85
N VAL A 39 2.87 -6.38 -1.41
CA VAL A 39 3.08 -5.15 -2.20
C VAL A 39 2.17 -5.14 -3.43
N PHE A 40 2.12 -6.25 -4.18
CA PHE A 40 1.26 -6.37 -5.37
C PHE A 40 -0.22 -6.17 -5.04
N GLN A 41 -0.75 -6.83 -4.01
CA GLN A 41 -2.15 -6.72 -3.61
C GLN A 41 -2.49 -5.31 -3.15
N THR A 42 -1.61 -4.67 -2.36
CA THR A 42 -1.81 -3.29 -1.90
C THR A 42 -1.88 -2.32 -3.09
N LEU A 43 -0.97 -2.45 -4.06
CA LEU A 43 -0.96 -1.59 -5.24
C LEU A 43 -2.15 -1.84 -6.18
N LEU A 44 -2.62 -3.08 -6.27
CA LEU A 44 -3.80 -3.45 -7.04
C LEU A 44 -5.08 -2.92 -6.37
N ALA A 45 -5.21 -3.08 -5.04
CA ALA A 45 -6.38 -2.68 -4.27
C ALA A 45 -6.58 -1.16 -4.27
N TYR A 46 -5.51 -0.40 -4.01
CA TYR A 46 -5.56 1.06 -3.93
C TYR A 46 -5.17 1.74 -5.23
N ARG A 47 -5.23 1.02 -6.36
CA ARG A 47 -4.82 1.54 -7.67
C ARG A 47 -5.45 2.89 -8.03
N GLN A 48 -6.71 3.11 -7.63
CA GLN A 48 -7.47 4.34 -7.90
C GLN A 48 -7.34 5.41 -6.81
N ASP A 49 -6.92 5.06 -5.60
CA ASP A 49 -6.83 5.97 -4.47
C ASP A 49 -5.39 6.45 -4.30
N TRP A 50 -5.11 7.63 -4.87
CA TRP A 50 -3.72 8.08 -5.02
C TRP A 50 -3.09 8.52 -3.72
N PHE A 51 -3.90 9.03 -2.80
CA PHE A 51 -3.47 9.60 -1.53
C PHE A 51 -3.47 8.57 -0.40
N ASN A 52 -3.81 7.32 -0.71
CA ASN A 52 -3.81 6.26 0.29
C ASN A 52 -2.41 6.01 0.86
N SER A 53 -2.29 6.07 2.18
CA SER A 53 -1.01 5.83 2.86
C SER A 53 -0.44 4.42 2.63
N GLU A 54 -1.30 3.41 2.49
CA GLU A 54 -0.89 2.02 2.24
C GLU A 54 -0.28 1.88 0.85
N ARG A 55 -0.88 2.54 -0.14
CA ARG A 55 -0.34 2.62 -1.51
C ARG A 55 1.04 3.25 -1.52
N VAL A 56 1.21 4.42 -0.90
CA VAL A 56 2.49 5.13 -0.85
C VAL A 56 3.56 4.26 -0.20
N LYS A 57 3.23 3.62 0.92
CA LYS A 57 4.13 2.68 1.61
C LYS A 57 4.53 1.51 0.71
N ALA A 58 3.57 0.91 -0.02
CA ALA A 58 3.84 -0.18 -0.94
C ALA A 58 4.76 0.24 -2.08
N LEU A 59 4.57 1.44 -2.65
CA LEU A 59 5.45 2.01 -3.68
C LEU A 59 6.89 2.16 -3.18
N CYS A 60 7.10 2.68 -1.97
CA CYS A 60 8.44 2.80 -1.38
C CYS A 60 9.12 1.43 -1.14
N LEU A 61 8.35 0.37 -0.92
CA LEU A 61 8.87 -0.98 -0.68
C LEU A 61 9.28 -1.72 -1.96
N ILE A 62 8.89 -1.24 -3.15
CA ILE A 62 9.14 -1.94 -4.42
C ILE A 62 10.63 -2.23 -4.62
N ASP A 63 11.49 -1.23 -4.46
CA ASP A 63 12.94 -1.38 -4.71
C ASP A 63 13.59 -2.42 -3.79
N PHE A 64 13.08 -2.55 -2.56
CA PHE A 64 13.56 -3.54 -1.58
C PHE A 64 13.01 -4.95 -1.86
N VAL A 65 11.69 -5.07 -2.06
CA VAL A 65 11.01 -6.37 -2.20
C VAL A 65 11.29 -7.02 -3.57
N PHE A 66 11.47 -6.20 -4.61
CA PHE A 66 11.78 -6.63 -5.98
C PHE A 66 13.25 -6.39 -6.37
N HIS A 67 14.17 -6.32 -5.40
CA HIS A 67 15.60 -6.09 -5.65
C HIS A 67 16.22 -7.04 -6.71
N ASN A 68 15.84 -8.33 -6.67
CA ASN A 68 16.30 -9.38 -7.60
C ASN A 68 15.50 -9.46 -8.91
N VAL A 69 14.60 -8.51 -9.19
CA VAL A 69 13.69 -8.54 -10.34
C VAL A 69 13.86 -7.25 -11.13
N PRO A 70 14.82 -7.19 -12.07
CA PRO A 70 15.13 -5.96 -12.79
C PRO A 70 13.99 -5.49 -13.70
N SER A 71 13.15 -6.39 -14.21
CA SER A 71 12.03 -6.02 -15.08
C SER A 71 11.00 -5.15 -14.36
N VAL A 72 10.58 -5.54 -13.15
CA VAL A 72 9.67 -4.75 -12.31
C VAL A 72 10.29 -3.41 -11.92
N ARG A 73 11.57 -3.41 -11.55
CA ARG A 73 12.29 -2.16 -11.18
C ARG A 73 12.39 -1.18 -12.35
N ALA A 74 12.61 -1.67 -13.57
CA ALA A 74 12.62 -0.81 -14.75
C ALA A 74 11.26 -0.13 -14.96
N LYS A 75 10.15 -0.89 -14.82
CA LYS A 75 8.79 -0.34 -14.93
C LYS A 75 8.43 0.60 -13.78
N TRP A 76 8.88 0.29 -12.57
CA TRP A 76 8.75 1.20 -11.43
C TRP A 76 9.47 2.53 -11.69
N LYS A 77 10.70 2.50 -12.20
CA LYS A 77 11.45 3.72 -12.55
C LYS A 77 10.72 4.55 -13.61
N GLU A 78 10.24 3.93 -14.68
CA GLU A 78 9.44 4.60 -15.72
C GLU A 78 8.18 5.27 -15.15
N TYR A 79 7.54 4.62 -14.16
CA TYR A 79 6.36 5.13 -13.48
C TYR A 79 6.69 6.26 -12.48
N PHE A 80 7.77 6.10 -11.70
CA PHE A 80 8.24 7.09 -10.74
C PHE A 80 8.66 8.40 -11.43
N GLU A 81 9.34 8.31 -12.57
CA GLU A 81 9.69 9.46 -13.41
C GLU A 81 8.43 10.19 -13.90
N ALA A 82 7.39 9.45 -14.31
CA ALA A 82 6.12 10.04 -14.70
C ALA A 82 5.37 10.70 -13.53
N LEU A 83 5.55 10.20 -12.31
CA LEU A 83 4.97 10.78 -11.10
C LEU A 83 5.69 12.06 -10.64
N SER A 84 6.98 12.16 -10.97
CA SER A 84 7.85 13.26 -10.53
C SER A 84 7.80 14.46 -11.47
N ASP A 85 7.21 14.32 -12.66
CA ASP A 85 7.15 15.39 -13.64
C ASP A 85 6.00 16.38 -13.29
N PRO A 86 6.30 17.68 -13.07
CA PRO A 86 5.32 18.70 -12.70
C PRO A 86 4.15 18.83 -13.68
N GLN A 87 4.36 18.58 -14.98
CA GLN A 87 3.31 18.70 -15.99
C GLN A 87 2.18 17.68 -15.79
N PHE A 88 2.45 16.59 -15.06
CA PHE A 88 1.47 15.56 -14.75
C PHE A 88 0.62 15.89 -13.52
N ASN A 89 1.10 16.77 -12.64
CA ASN A 89 0.36 17.25 -11.47
C ASN A 89 -0.65 18.36 -11.80
N ASP A 90 -0.56 18.96 -12.98
CA ASP A 90 -1.45 20.04 -13.44
C ASP A 90 -2.80 19.56 -13.98
N GLY A 91 -3.11 18.26 -13.93
CA GLY A 91 -4.44 17.74 -14.23
C GLY A 91 -4.87 17.79 -15.70
N LYS A 92 -3.95 18.03 -16.65
CA LYS A 92 -4.25 17.94 -18.08
C LYS A 92 -4.59 16.48 -18.46
N ASN A 93 -5.75 16.29 -19.08
CA ASN A 93 -6.38 14.97 -19.30
C ASN A 93 -5.47 13.92 -19.97
N ASP A 94 -4.57 14.32 -20.86
CA ASP A 94 -3.70 13.38 -21.59
C ASP A 94 -2.58 12.82 -20.69
N ALA A 95 -2.07 13.65 -19.78
CA ALA A 95 -1.05 13.27 -18.81
C ALA A 95 -1.58 12.23 -17.81
N VAL A 96 -2.87 12.34 -17.45
CA VAL A 96 -3.54 11.44 -16.51
C VAL A 96 -3.61 10.00 -17.02
N ASN A 97 -3.77 9.80 -18.33
CA ASN A 97 -3.86 8.46 -18.92
C ASN A 97 -2.51 7.76 -19.04
N VAL A 98 -1.43 8.54 -19.28
CA VAL A 98 -0.08 8.00 -19.46
C VAL A 98 0.46 7.38 -18.17
N TRP A 99 0.33 8.05 -17.03
CA TRP A 99 0.84 7.49 -15.78
C TRP A 99 -0.02 6.31 -15.29
N LYS A 100 -1.34 6.33 -15.52
CA LYS A 100 -2.23 5.18 -15.23
C LYS A 100 -1.80 3.94 -16.01
N LEU A 101 -1.52 4.12 -17.30
CA LEU A 101 -1.00 3.05 -18.13
C LEU A 101 0.33 2.52 -17.60
N LYS A 102 1.26 3.41 -17.23
CA LYS A 102 2.55 3.01 -16.63
C LYS A 102 2.39 2.24 -15.32
N GLN A 103 1.44 2.66 -14.46
CA GLN A 103 1.09 1.93 -13.25
C GLN A 103 0.55 0.54 -13.57
N ASP A 104 -0.38 0.43 -14.52
CA ASP A 104 -1.01 -0.85 -14.90
C ASP A 104 0.02 -1.81 -15.54
N VAL A 105 0.95 -1.29 -16.35
CA VAL A 105 2.08 -2.05 -16.91
C VAL A 105 3.02 -2.57 -15.82
N MET A 106 3.33 -1.74 -14.81
CA MET A 106 4.15 -2.16 -13.67
C MET A 106 3.46 -3.28 -12.87
N ILE A 107 2.16 -3.14 -12.58
CA ILE A 107 1.37 -4.14 -11.87
C ILE A 107 1.27 -5.45 -12.68
N ALA A 108 1.10 -5.36 -14.00
CA ALA A 108 1.09 -6.53 -14.88
C ALA A 108 2.44 -7.26 -14.88
N GLU A 109 3.56 -6.52 -14.85
CA GLU A 109 4.89 -7.12 -14.74
C GLU A 109 5.10 -7.82 -13.39
N MET A 110 4.61 -7.25 -12.28
CA MET A 110 4.60 -7.92 -10.98
C MET A 110 3.76 -9.20 -11.01
N ALA A 111 2.60 -9.18 -11.69
CA ALA A 111 1.74 -10.34 -11.84
C ALA A 111 2.44 -11.49 -12.58
N LYS A 112 3.18 -11.19 -13.66
CA LYS A 112 4.02 -12.17 -14.38
C LYS A 112 5.06 -12.82 -13.47
N VAL A 113 5.78 -12.00 -12.69
CA VAL A 113 6.81 -12.47 -11.75
C VAL A 113 6.23 -13.35 -10.63
N LEU A 114 4.98 -13.10 -10.24
CA LEU A 114 4.26 -13.90 -9.25
C LEU A 114 3.62 -15.18 -9.81
N GLY A 115 3.64 -15.36 -11.14
CA GLY A 115 3.14 -16.53 -11.86
C GLY A 115 1.74 -16.37 -12.46
N TYR A 116 1.16 -15.17 -12.46
CA TYR A 116 -0.19 -14.88 -13.00
C TYR A 116 -0.18 -14.42 -14.48
N GLY A 117 1.01 -14.36 -15.09
CA GLY A 117 1.26 -13.63 -16.34
C GLY A 117 0.53 -14.12 -17.60
N ASN A 118 0.05 -15.36 -17.61
CA ASN A 118 -0.69 -15.95 -18.74
C ASN A 118 -2.21 -15.94 -18.52
N GLU A 119 -2.67 -15.62 -17.31
CA GLU A 119 -4.06 -15.75 -16.89
C GLU A 119 -4.77 -14.39 -16.79
N ILE A 120 -4.02 -13.32 -16.54
CA ILE A 120 -4.57 -12.00 -16.30
C ILE A 120 -4.10 -11.04 -17.38
N ALA A 121 -5.05 -10.53 -18.17
CA ALA A 121 -4.78 -9.54 -19.20
C ALA A 121 -4.61 -8.13 -18.58
N ILE A 122 -3.86 -7.25 -19.24
CA ILE A 122 -3.65 -5.87 -18.76
C ILE A 122 -5.00 -5.14 -18.69
N GLU A 123 -5.92 -5.43 -19.59
CA GLU A 123 -7.27 -4.87 -19.63
C GLU A 123 -8.11 -5.28 -18.40
N GLU A 124 -7.87 -6.47 -17.86
CA GLU A 124 -8.55 -6.94 -16.65
C GLU A 124 -8.01 -6.24 -15.41
N ILE A 125 -6.69 -6.02 -15.35
CA ILE A 125 -6.04 -5.17 -14.32
C ILE A 125 -6.55 -3.73 -14.43
N ALA A 126 -6.76 -3.25 -15.66
CA ALA A 126 -7.22 -1.90 -15.93
C ALA A 126 -8.68 -1.67 -15.49
N ARG A 127 -9.49 -2.73 -15.36
CA ARG A 127 -10.89 -2.64 -14.94
C ARG A 127 -10.99 -2.15 -13.50
N SER A 128 -11.69 -1.04 -13.28
CA SER A 128 -11.94 -0.49 -11.94
C SER A 128 -13.41 -0.61 -11.59
N TYR A 129 -13.72 -1.11 -10.39
CA TYR A 129 -15.08 -1.11 -9.86
C TYR A 129 -15.30 0.11 -8.97
N ALA A 130 -16.20 1.00 -9.38
CA ALA A 130 -16.58 2.18 -8.61
C ALA A 130 -18.11 2.15 -8.38
N PRO A 131 -18.59 1.71 -7.20
CA PRO A 131 -20.02 1.67 -6.94
C PRO A 131 -20.58 3.09 -6.84
N LYS A 132 -21.75 3.32 -7.45
CA LYS A 132 -22.41 4.65 -7.50
C LYS A 132 -22.58 5.28 -6.10
N GLN A 133 -22.92 4.49 -5.10
CA GLN A 133 -23.08 4.97 -3.73
C GLN A 133 -21.77 5.48 -3.12
N TYR A 134 -20.65 4.79 -3.37
CA TYR A 134 -19.34 5.24 -2.91
C TYR A 134 -18.95 6.58 -3.54
N THR A 135 -19.14 6.71 -4.85
CA THR A 135 -18.86 7.99 -5.55
C THR A 135 -19.72 9.13 -5.02
N LEU A 136 -20.99 8.87 -4.70
CA LEU A 136 -21.89 9.87 -4.11
C LEU A 136 -21.44 10.28 -2.70
N ASN A 137 -21.07 9.32 -1.84
CA ASN A 137 -20.59 9.62 -0.49
C ASN A 137 -19.31 10.47 -0.50
N VAL A 138 -18.37 10.19 -1.42
CA VAL A 138 -17.16 11.00 -1.60
C VAL A 138 -17.51 12.44 -1.99
N LEU A 139 -18.48 12.63 -2.88
CA LEU A 139 -18.96 13.97 -3.29
C LEU A 139 -19.61 14.73 -2.12
N TYR A 140 -20.53 14.08 -1.38
CA TYR A 140 -21.17 14.72 -0.23
C TYR A 140 -20.17 15.10 0.85
N THR A 141 -19.17 14.24 1.10
CA THR A 141 -18.13 14.50 2.09
C THR A 141 -17.25 15.67 1.66
N GLN A 142 -16.85 15.76 0.38
CA GLN A 142 -16.09 16.89 -0.14
C GLN A 142 -16.88 18.21 -0.08
N ALA A 143 -18.16 18.17 -0.46
CA ALA A 143 -19.03 19.34 -0.37
C ALA A 143 -19.17 19.85 1.08
N ALA A 144 -19.42 18.94 2.02
CA ALA A 144 -19.50 19.27 3.44
C ALA A 144 -18.18 19.84 3.99
N GLN A 145 -17.03 19.25 3.63
CA GLN A 145 -15.71 19.74 4.04
C GLN A 145 -15.44 21.15 3.50
N THR A 146 -15.83 21.43 2.27
CA THR A 146 -15.63 22.73 1.63
C THR A 146 -16.47 23.82 2.31
N GLU A 147 -17.75 23.54 2.55
CA GLU A 147 -18.62 24.48 3.27
C GLU A 147 -18.18 24.66 4.73
N LEU A 148 -17.74 23.60 5.40
CA LEU A 148 -17.18 23.70 6.75
C LEU A 148 -15.95 24.60 6.77
N LEU A 149 -15.01 24.42 5.84
CA LEU A 149 -13.84 25.29 5.71
C LEU A 149 -14.23 26.74 5.46
N ARG A 150 -15.24 26.99 4.61
CA ARG A 150 -15.78 28.32 4.34
C ARG A 150 -16.34 28.98 5.60
N LEU A 151 -17.15 28.25 6.37
CA LEU A 151 -17.74 28.73 7.61
C LEU A 151 -16.68 28.98 8.68
N LEU A 152 -15.70 28.08 8.80
CA LEU A 152 -14.58 28.23 9.72
C LEU A 152 -13.75 29.48 9.38
N GLN A 153 -13.39 29.68 8.12
CA GLN A 153 -12.65 30.86 7.68
C GLN A 153 -13.42 32.17 7.88
N ASN A 154 -14.76 32.12 7.79
CA ASN A 154 -15.61 33.28 8.04
C ASN A 154 -16.00 33.46 9.53
N SER A 155 -15.60 32.55 10.42
CA SER A 155 -15.92 32.64 11.84
C SER A 155 -14.91 33.52 12.58
N GLU A 156 -15.40 34.41 13.46
CA GLU A 156 -14.58 35.42 14.15
C GLU A 156 -13.50 34.83 15.09
N ASN A 157 -13.59 33.54 15.44
CA ASN A 157 -12.70 32.87 16.41
C ASN A 157 -11.78 31.81 15.75
N PHE A 158 -11.62 31.82 14.43
CA PHE A 158 -10.76 30.84 13.77
C PHE A 158 -9.28 31.11 14.08
N GLY A 159 -8.68 30.22 14.90
CA GLY A 159 -7.27 30.30 15.28
C GLY A 159 -6.98 31.01 16.61
N THR A 160 -8.00 31.52 17.32
CA THR A 160 -7.80 32.06 18.67
C THR A 160 -7.84 30.90 19.69
N PRO A 161 -6.81 30.74 20.55
CA PRO A 161 -6.85 29.73 21.60
C PRO A 161 -8.04 30.04 22.51
N ARG A 162 -8.91 29.05 22.72
CA ARG A 162 -10.05 29.15 23.63
C ARG A 162 -9.51 29.51 25.01
N HIS A 163 -9.63 30.77 25.42
CA HIS A 163 -9.39 31.15 26.81
C HIS A 163 -10.30 30.27 27.66
N SER A 164 -9.70 29.40 28.46
CA SER A 164 -10.40 28.66 29.51
C SER A 164 -11.06 29.70 30.40
N SER A 165 -12.37 29.88 30.25
CA SER A 165 -13.17 30.65 31.19
C SER A 165 -12.92 30.01 32.56
N SER A 166 -12.13 30.70 33.36
CA SER A 166 -11.89 30.33 34.75
C SER A 166 -13.25 30.47 35.41
N ALA A 167 -13.90 29.33 35.68
CA ALA A 167 -15.12 29.32 36.46
C ALA A 167 -14.77 29.87 37.84
N THR A 168 -14.97 31.18 38.04
CA THR A 168 -14.95 31.81 39.35
C THR A 168 -16.15 31.26 40.09
N HIS A 169 -15.93 30.18 40.83
CA HIS A 169 -16.90 29.63 41.76
C HIS A 169 -17.04 30.66 42.89
N THR A 170 -17.98 31.61 42.75
CA THR A 170 -18.29 32.57 43.80
C THR A 170 -19.00 31.81 44.91
N THR A 171 -18.26 31.39 45.93
CA THR A 171 -18.81 30.95 47.21
C THR A 171 -19.47 32.16 47.88
N PRO A 172 -20.75 32.09 48.30
CA PRO A 172 -21.40 33.21 48.98
C PRO A 172 -20.79 33.42 50.38
N PRO A 173 -20.68 34.66 50.87
CA PRO A 173 -20.07 34.94 52.15
C PRO A 173 -20.96 34.47 53.30
N ILE A 174 -20.35 33.73 54.22
CA ILE A 174 -20.91 33.36 55.52
C ILE A 174 -20.93 34.63 56.37
N HIS A 175 -22.12 35.14 56.69
CA HIS A 175 -22.28 36.19 57.69
C HIS A 175 -22.20 35.59 59.12
N PRO A 176 -21.55 36.29 60.07
CA PRO A 176 -21.46 35.87 61.47
C PRO A 176 -22.78 35.97 62.23
#